data_AF-A0A1S1YYB7-F1
#
_entry.id   AF-A0A1S1YYB7-F1
#
_cell.length_a   1.000
_cell.length_b   1.000
_cell.length_c   1.000
_cell.angle_alpha   90.00
_cell.angle_beta   90.00
_cell.angle_gamma   90.00
#
_symmetry.space_group_name_H-M   'P 1'
#
loop_
_entity.id
_entity.type
_entity.pdbx_description
1 polymer ?
#
loop_
_entity_poly.entity_id
_entity_poly.type
_entity_poly.pdbx_seq_one_letter_code
_entity_poly.pdbx_strand_id
1 'polypeptide(L)'
;MITGSELITLVRDNELYNAMTALKREFLKVDPAFMDLSDDDFISITLISPSIGIALANGSVSHYEEITLRRKARKLSRRSFFQKNDPLAPALKYLSYNFPEWEDRFYELIKFTMHSSLKANDVILETLKNPGALTGDLKRDILNAPFIFVKFLSFLFMEEDDDLLNERSITEVELEKIKLIAKKLEIDNVPIFQSFLNSFVIRPSGIN
;
A
#
# COMPACT_ATOMS: atom_id res chain seq x y z
N MET A 1 -2.85 3.83 10.27
CA MET A 1 -2.61 2.61 9.47
C MET A 1 -3.92 1.85 9.27
N ILE A 2 -4.04 1.08 8.19
CA ILE A 2 -5.06 0.01 8.11
C ILE A 2 -4.70 -1.09 9.11
N THR A 3 -5.67 -1.56 9.89
CA THR A 3 -5.49 -2.67 10.83
C THR A 3 -5.96 -3.99 10.23
N GLY A 4 -5.52 -5.13 10.79
CA GLY A 4 -6.00 -6.45 10.37
C GLY A 4 -7.52 -6.65 10.57
N SER A 5 -8.19 -5.91 11.45
CA SER A 5 -9.67 -5.90 11.59
C SER A 5 -10.36 -5.16 10.46
N GLU A 6 -9.84 -4.01 10.09
CA GLU A 6 -10.32 -3.21 8.97
C GLU A 6 -10.08 -3.93 7.65
N LEU A 7 -8.93 -4.60 7.50
CA LEU A 7 -8.61 -5.36 6.32
C LEU A 7 -9.64 -6.46 6.03
N ILE A 8 -10.01 -7.25 7.04
CA ILE A 8 -11.06 -8.26 6.87
C ILE A 8 -12.37 -7.61 6.45
N THR A 9 -12.71 -6.45 7.03
CA THR A 9 -13.93 -5.73 6.66
C THR A 9 -13.90 -5.30 5.19
N LEU A 10 -12.74 -4.85 4.70
CA LEU A 10 -12.57 -4.46 3.30
C LEU A 10 -12.68 -5.66 2.35
N VAL A 11 -12.20 -6.85 2.76
CA VAL A 11 -12.17 -8.07 1.92
C VAL A 11 -13.47 -8.90 2.02
N ARG A 12 -14.48 -8.45 2.76
CA ARG A 12 -15.79 -9.13 2.86
C ARG A 12 -16.67 -9.04 1.62
N ASP A 13 -16.30 -8.21 0.66
CA ASP A 13 -16.96 -8.16 -0.63
C ASP A 13 -16.70 -9.46 -1.42
N ASN A 14 -17.77 -10.10 -1.92
CA ASN A 14 -17.66 -11.40 -2.58
C ASN A 14 -16.83 -11.36 -3.87
N GLU A 15 -16.91 -10.26 -4.63
CA GLU A 15 -16.14 -10.11 -5.86
C GLU A 15 -14.66 -9.93 -5.54
N LEU A 16 -14.35 -9.09 -4.55
CA LEU A 16 -12.98 -8.90 -4.07
C LEU A 16 -12.38 -10.18 -3.49
N TYR A 17 -13.15 -10.92 -2.69
CA TYR A 17 -12.72 -12.20 -2.14
C TYR A 17 -12.38 -13.21 -3.24
N ASN A 18 -13.21 -13.27 -4.30
CA ASN A 18 -12.97 -14.13 -5.45
C ASN A 18 -11.72 -13.73 -6.24
N ALA A 19 -11.54 -12.43 -6.50
CA ALA A 19 -10.35 -11.90 -7.17
C ALA A 19 -9.07 -12.20 -6.37
N MET A 20 -9.09 -11.96 -5.05
CA MET A 20 -8.01 -12.29 -4.13
C MET A 20 -7.70 -13.78 -4.15
N THR A 21 -8.72 -14.63 -4.06
CA THR A 21 -8.56 -16.10 -4.03
C THR A 21 -7.95 -16.63 -5.33
N ALA A 22 -8.38 -16.10 -6.48
CA ALA A 22 -7.81 -16.46 -7.77
C ALA A 22 -6.33 -16.09 -7.85
N LEU A 23 -5.99 -14.85 -7.48
CA LEU A 23 -4.61 -14.37 -7.51
C LEU A 23 -3.71 -15.14 -6.52
N LYS A 24 -4.23 -15.43 -5.33
CA LYS A 24 -3.56 -16.25 -4.32
C LYS A 24 -3.25 -17.64 -4.86
N ARG A 25 -4.21 -18.32 -5.50
CA ARG A 25 -3.99 -19.67 -6.06
C ARG A 25 -2.85 -19.69 -7.06
N GLU A 26 -2.65 -18.63 -7.82
CA GLU A 26 -1.51 -18.52 -8.73
C GLU A 26 -0.21 -18.27 -7.97
N PHE A 27 -0.23 -17.39 -6.97
CA PHE A 27 0.94 -17.12 -6.13
C PHE A 27 1.43 -18.36 -5.38
N LEU A 28 0.51 -19.16 -4.83
CA LEU A 28 0.82 -20.40 -4.11
C LEU A 28 1.48 -21.48 -4.99
N LYS A 29 1.36 -21.41 -6.32
CA LYS A 29 1.97 -22.38 -7.24
C LYS A 29 3.46 -22.13 -7.48
N VAL A 30 3.94 -20.95 -7.11
CA VAL A 30 5.33 -20.52 -7.36
C VAL A 30 6.32 -21.32 -6.52
N ASP A 31 6.05 -21.46 -5.22
CA ASP A 31 6.95 -22.11 -4.28
C ASP A 31 6.15 -22.93 -3.25
N PRO A 32 6.48 -24.22 -3.02
CA PRO A 32 5.86 -25.02 -1.96
C PRO A 32 5.90 -24.37 -0.57
N ALA A 33 6.91 -23.54 -0.27
CA ALA A 33 7.02 -22.80 0.98
C ALA A 33 5.87 -21.81 1.20
N PHE A 34 5.11 -21.46 0.16
CA PHE A 34 3.99 -20.54 0.25
C PHE A 34 2.69 -21.23 0.65
N MET A 35 2.61 -22.57 0.59
CA MET A 35 1.36 -23.32 0.82
C MET A 35 0.66 -22.98 2.14
N ASP A 36 1.42 -22.57 3.16
CA ASP A 36 0.89 -22.22 4.49
C ASP A 36 0.41 -20.76 4.62
N LEU A 37 0.52 -19.93 3.58
CA LEU A 37 0.04 -18.54 3.57
C LEU A 37 -1.48 -18.51 3.77
N SER A 38 -1.92 -17.84 4.82
CA SER A 38 -3.35 -17.56 5.04
C SER A 38 -3.87 -16.50 4.08
N ASP A 39 -5.19 -16.29 4.04
CA ASP A 39 -5.78 -15.21 3.24
C ASP A 39 -5.29 -13.85 3.75
N ASP A 40 -5.30 -13.67 5.08
CA ASP A 40 -4.77 -12.48 5.77
C ASP A 40 -3.30 -12.22 5.38
N ASP A 41 -2.45 -13.25 5.36
CA ASP A 41 -1.04 -13.12 4.95
C ASP A 41 -0.93 -12.64 3.50
N PHE A 42 -1.69 -13.25 2.60
CA PHE A 42 -1.63 -12.94 1.19
C PHE A 42 -2.11 -11.52 0.87
N ILE A 43 -3.23 -11.09 1.48
CA ILE A 43 -3.70 -9.72 1.29
C ILE A 43 -2.74 -8.71 1.95
N SER A 44 -2.07 -9.07 3.05
CA SER A 44 -1.04 -8.24 3.67
C SER A 44 0.14 -8.01 2.73
N ILE A 45 0.64 -9.08 2.09
CA ILE A 45 1.70 -8.99 1.06
C ILE A 45 1.25 -8.09 -0.08
N THR A 46 0.02 -8.29 -0.56
CA THR A 46 -0.53 -7.51 -1.67
C THR A 46 -0.56 -6.03 -1.31
N LEU A 47 -1.10 -5.67 -0.14
CA LEU A 47 -1.25 -4.27 0.26
C LEU A 47 0.08 -3.55 0.51
N ILE A 48 1.15 -4.25 0.89
CA ILE A 48 2.47 -3.62 1.04
C ILE A 48 3.24 -3.52 -0.28
N SER A 49 2.73 -4.05 -1.38
CA SER A 49 3.40 -4.01 -2.68
C SER A 49 3.76 -2.58 -3.16
N PRO A 50 3.00 -1.50 -2.86
CA PRO A 50 3.45 -0.14 -3.17
C PRO A 50 4.74 0.21 -2.43
N SER A 51 4.83 -0.12 -1.15
CA SER A 51 6.04 0.13 -0.35
C SER A 51 7.23 -0.69 -0.85
N ILE A 52 7.01 -1.94 -1.30
CA ILE A 52 8.04 -2.75 -1.96
C ILE A 52 8.51 -2.08 -3.25
N GLY A 53 7.57 -1.62 -4.08
CA GLY A 53 7.86 -0.95 -5.34
C GLY A 53 8.66 0.35 -5.15
N ILE A 54 8.35 1.13 -4.11
CA ILE A 54 9.07 2.36 -3.76
C ILE A 54 10.49 2.03 -3.28
N ALA A 55 10.66 1.07 -2.37
CA ALA A 55 11.98 0.66 -1.88
C ALA A 55 12.87 0.11 -3.02
N LEU A 56 12.28 -0.64 -3.96
CA LEU A 56 12.99 -1.15 -5.15
C LEU A 56 13.30 -0.08 -6.20
N ALA A 57 12.69 1.11 -6.12
CA ALA A 57 12.88 2.16 -7.13
C ALA A 57 14.35 2.64 -7.18
N ASN A 58 15.06 2.60 -6.06
CA ASN A 58 16.49 2.91 -5.96
C ASN A 58 17.40 1.75 -6.43
N GLY A 59 16.85 0.67 -6.96
CA GLY A 59 17.58 -0.48 -7.51
C GLY A 59 17.96 -1.56 -6.49
N SER A 60 17.83 -1.30 -5.19
CA SER A 60 18.04 -2.29 -4.13
C SER A 60 17.24 -1.93 -2.87
N VAL A 61 16.81 -2.94 -2.12
CA VAL A 61 16.20 -2.78 -0.80
C VAL A 61 17.28 -2.93 0.26
N SER A 62 17.48 -1.91 1.10
CA SER A 62 18.37 -1.97 2.26
C SER A 62 17.84 -2.93 3.32
N HIS A 63 18.70 -3.36 4.24
CA HIS A 63 18.28 -4.23 5.34
C HIS A 63 17.22 -3.57 6.25
N TYR A 64 17.31 -2.25 6.43
CA TYR A 64 16.34 -1.48 7.20
C TYR A 64 14.96 -1.48 6.51
N GLU A 65 14.90 -1.21 5.21
CA GLU A 65 13.67 -1.26 4.44
C GLU A 65 13.05 -2.67 4.47
N GLU A 66 13.87 -3.72 4.37
CA GLU A 66 13.39 -5.10 4.47
C GLU A 66 12.73 -5.38 5.85
N ILE A 67 13.34 -4.89 6.94
CA ILE A 67 12.76 -4.98 8.29
C ILE A 67 11.45 -4.19 8.36
N THR A 68 11.41 -2.97 7.82
CA THR A 68 10.22 -2.12 7.81
C THR A 68 9.07 -2.74 7.03
N LEU A 69 9.34 -3.29 5.84
CA LEU A 69 8.35 -3.99 5.00
C LEU A 69 7.79 -5.22 5.72
N ARG A 70 8.66 -6.04 6.32
CA ARG A 70 8.22 -7.21 7.13
C ARG A 70 7.37 -6.79 8.31
N ARG A 71 7.79 -5.76 9.05
CA ARG A 71 7.03 -5.20 10.18
C ARG A 71 5.65 -4.73 9.73
N LYS A 72 5.55 -4.05 8.58
CA LYS A 72 4.30 -3.56 8.01
C LYS A 72 3.37 -4.69 7.59
N ALA A 73 3.88 -5.71 6.89
CA ALA A 73 3.14 -6.91 6.53
C ALA A 73 2.61 -7.64 7.78
N ARG A 74 3.45 -7.74 8.82
CA ARG A 74 3.09 -8.41 10.07
C ARG A 74 2.03 -7.70 10.89
N LYS A 75 1.93 -6.36 10.82
CA LYS A 75 0.83 -5.64 11.49
C LYS A 75 -0.54 -5.96 10.90
N LEU A 76 -0.61 -6.42 9.65
CA LEU A 76 -1.86 -6.82 8.99
C LEU A 76 -2.18 -8.31 9.14
N SER A 77 -1.14 -9.16 9.17
CA SER A 77 -1.30 -10.59 9.39
C SER A 77 -1.68 -10.92 10.84
N ARG A 78 -2.75 -11.69 11.01
CA ARG A 78 -3.29 -12.07 12.33
C ARG A 78 -2.61 -13.26 12.99
N ARG A 79 -1.69 -13.96 12.30
CA ARG A 79 -1.02 -15.12 12.88
C ARG A 79 -0.01 -14.68 13.94
N SER A 80 -0.13 -15.28 15.12
CA SER A 80 0.72 -14.98 16.27
C SER A 80 2.20 -15.25 15.96
N PHE A 81 3.09 -14.39 16.49
CA PHE A 81 4.56 -14.36 16.34
C PHE A 81 5.31 -15.69 16.63
N PHE A 82 4.60 -16.75 17.00
CA PHE A 82 5.15 -17.97 17.61
C PHE A 82 5.09 -19.23 16.73
N GLN A 83 4.69 -19.14 15.47
CA GLN A 83 4.91 -20.27 14.55
C GLN A 83 6.41 -20.35 14.24
N LYS A 84 7.01 -21.54 14.45
CA LYS A 84 8.46 -21.79 14.25
C LYS A 84 8.97 -21.40 12.85
N ASN A 85 8.09 -21.37 11.85
CA ASN A 85 8.38 -20.92 10.49
C ASN A 85 7.39 -19.82 10.10
N ASP A 86 7.88 -18.62 9.85
CA ASP A 86 7.11 -17.51 9.31
C ASP A 86 6.83 -17.74 7.82
N PRO A 87 5.57 -17.96 7.36
CA PRO A 87 5.28 -18.17 5.94
C PRO A 87 5.33 -16.86 5.12
N LEU A 88 5.25 -15.68 5.76
CA LEU A 88 5.39 -14.38 5.09
C LEU A 88 6.84 -14.10 4.71
N ALA A 89 7.80 -14.48 5.54
CA ALA A 89 9.21 -14.24 5.28
C ALA A 89 9.70 -14.77 3.91
N PRO A 90 9.48 -16.05 3.54
CA PRO A 90 9.88 -16.55 2.23
C PRO A 90 9.10 -15.89 1.09
N ALA A 91 7.81 -15.59 1.28
CA ALA A 91 6.98 -14.93 0.27
C ALA A 91 7.44 -13.50 -0.02
N LEU A 92 7.74 -12.71 1.02
CA LEU A 92 8.27 -11.36 0.88
C LEU A 92 9.67 -11.35 0.26
N LYS A 93 10.51 -12.32 0.64
CA LYS A 93 11.82 -12.50 0.03
C LYS A 93 11.68 -12.81 -1.46
N TYR A 94 10.83 -13.77 -1.85
CA TYR A 94 10.58 -14.06 -3.26
C TYR A 94 10.09 -12.82 -4.00
N LEU A 95 9.14 -12.10 -3.41
CA LEU A 95 8.51 -10.95 -4.03
C LEU A 95 9.49 -9.79 -4.26
N SER A 96 10.48 -9.58 -3.38
CA SER A 96 11.48 -8.52 -3.62
C SER A 96 12.38 -8.80 -4.82
N TYR A 97 12.63 -10.07 -5.16
CA TYR A 97 13.41 -10.46 -6.35
C TYR A 97 12.56 -10.53 -7.62
N ASN A 98 11.28 -10.90 -7.50
CA ASN A 98 10.39 -11.14 -8.64
C ASN A 98 9.26 -10.12 -8.71
N PHE A 99 9.45 -8.93 -8.13
CA PHE A 99 8.42 -7.90 -8.00
C PHE A 99 7.78 -7.51 -9.35
N PRO A 100 8.54 -7.34 -10.46
CA PRO A 100 7.96 -6.96 -11.74
C PRO A 100 6.90 -7.94 -12.28
N GLU A 101 6.97 -9.23 -11.93
CA GLU A 101 5.99 -10.24 -12.35
C GLU A 101 4.63 -10.08 -11.66
N TRP A 102 4.63 -9.48 -10.47
CA TRP A 102 3.49 -9.39 -9.58
C TRP A 102 2.96 -7.98 -9.41
N GLU A 103 3.76 -6.96 -9.72
CA GLU A 103 3.47 -5.54 -9.49
C GLU A 103 2.07 -5.15 -9.99
N ASP A 104 1.80 -5.33 -11.28
CA ASP A 104 0.53 -4.91 -11.89
C ASP A 104 -0.66 -5.69 -11.32
N ARG A 105 -0.47 -6.98 -11.05
CA ARG A 105 -1.52 -7.87 -10.55
C ARG A 105 -1.91 -7.49 -9.11
N PHE A 106 -0.93 -7.13 -8.30
CA PHE A 106 -1.17 -6.63 -6.95
C PHE A 106 -1.80 -5.25 -6.97
N TYR A 107 -1.34 -4.33 -7.82
CA TYR A 107 -1.95 -3.01 -7.92
C TYR A 107 -3.39 -3.05 -8.41
N GLU A 108 -3.75 -3.94 -9.33
CA GLU A 108 -5.15 -4.16 -9.70
C GLU A 108 -6.01 -4.66 -8.53
N LEU A 109 -5.49 -5.56 -7.69
CA LEU A 109 -6.22 -6.01 -6.50
C LEU A 109 -6.35 -4.89 -5.44
N ILE A 110 -5.31 -4.06 -5.26
CA ILE A 110 -5.36 -2.90 -4.37
C ILE A 110 -6.37 -1.87 -4.88
N LYS A 111 -6.32 -1.55 -6.18
CA LYS A 111 -7.27 -0.68 -6.85
C LYS A 111 -8.68 -1.17 -6.60
N PHE A 112 -8.95 -2.46 -6.85
CA PHE A 112 -10.27 -3.02 -6.60
C PHE A 112 -10.70 -2.84 -5.14
N THR A 113 -9.82 -3.13 -4.18
CA THR A 113 -10.05 -2.93 -2.74
C THR A 113 -10.37 -1.47 -2.40
N MET A 114 -9.62 -0.53 -2.95
CA MET A 114 -9.83 0.91 -2.73
C MET A 114 -11.16 1.36 -3.31
N HIS A 115 -11.42 1.05 -4.59
CA HIS A 115 -12.64 1.49 -5.26
C HIS A 115 -13.89 0.86 -4.63
N SER A 116 -13.87 -0.42 -4.23
CA SER A 116 -15.03 -1.03 -3.56
C SER A 116 -15.33 -0.33 -2.23
N SER A 117 -14.29 0.02 -1.46
CA SER A 117 -14.45 0.71 -0.19
C SER A 117 -14.87 2.18 -0.32
N LEU A 118 -14.46 2.87 -1.39
CA LEU A 118 -14.78 4.28 -1.65
C LEU A 118 -16.12 4.46 -2.37
N LYS A 119 -16.52 3.51 -3.22
CA LYS A 119 -17.79 3.54 -3.99
C LYS A 119 -19.01 3.12 -3.18
N ALA A 120 -18.85 2.67 -1.94
CA ALA A 120 -19.99 2.44 -1.05
C ALA A 120 -20.79 3.73 -0.77
N ASN A 121 -20.22 4.91 -1.07
CA ASN A 121 -20.88 6.20 -0.93
C ASN A 121 -20.40 7.20 -2.00
N ASP A 122 -21.26 7.55 -2.95
CA ASP A 122 -20.93 8.47 -4.06
C ASP A 122 -20.48 9.86 -3.56
N VAL A 123 -21.02 10.33 -2.43
CA VAL A 123 -20.65 11.63 -1.82
C VAL A 123 -19.16 11.65 -1.41
N ILE A 124 -18.64 10.52 -0.92
CA ILE A 124 -17.23 10.39 -0.54
C ILE A 124 -16.34 10.56 -1.77
N LEU A 125 -16.73 9.92 -2.88
CA LEU A 125 -15.95 9.92 -4.11
C LEU A 125 -16.00 11.27 -4.84
N GLU A 126 -17.15 11.95 -4.82
CA GLU A 126 -17.30 13.32 -5.32
C GLU A 126 -16.48 14.32 -4.48
N THR A 127 -16.52 14.20 -3.15
CA THR A 127 -15.73 15.06 -2.26
C THR A 127 -14.24 14.93 -2.52
N LEU A 128 -13.75 13.70 -2.72
CA LEU A 128 -12.36 13.45 -3.07
C LEU A 128 -11.94 14.04 -4.42
N LYS A 129 -12.87 14.32 -5.32
CA LYS A 129 -12.56 14.88 -6.65
C LYS A 129 -12.77 16.39 -6.73
N ASN A 130 -13.39 17.01 -5.75
CA ASN A 130 -13.70 18.44 -5.75
C ASN A 130 -12.49 19.26 -5.28
N PRO A 131 -11.82 20.05 -6.15
CA PRO A 131 -10.69 20.88 -5.73
C PRO A 131 -11.08 21.95 -4.71
N GLY A 132 -12.35 22.39 -4.71
CA GLY A 132 -12.88 23.36 -3.75
C GLY A 132 -13.03 22.81 -2.32
N ALA A 133 -12.80 21.52 -2.11
CA ALA A 133 -12.73 20.92 -0.78
C ALA A 133 -11.40 21.20 -0.05
N LEU A 134 -10.37 21.66 -0.78
CA LEU A 134 -9.06 21.97 -0.20
C LEU A 134 -9.06 23.34 0.47
N THR A 135 -8.45 23.42 1.65
CA THR A 135 -8.25 24.66 2.41
C THR A 135 -6.91 25.31 2.08
N GLY A 136 -6.00 24.60 1.41
CA GLY A 136 -4.64 25.03 1.12
C GLY A 136 -3.64 24.70 2.23
N ASP A 137 -4.11 24.17 3.36
CA ASP A 137 -3.29 23.58 4.41
C ASP A 137 -3.44 22.06 4.36
N LEU A 138 -2.39 21.36 3.90
CA LEU A 138 -2.39 19.92 3.76
C LEU A 138 -2.75 19.20 5.07
N LYS A 139 -2.28 19.68 6.23
CA LYS A 139 -2.57 19.03 7.51
C LYS A 139 -4.06 19.07 7.80
N ARG A 140 -4.68 20.24 7.58
CA ARG A 140 -6.13 20.42 7.73
C ARG A 140 -6.91 19.62 6.69
N ASP A 141 -6.43 19.58 5.46
CA ASP A 141 -7.08 18.84 4.37
C ASP A 141 -7.07 17.33 4.63
N ILE A 142 -5.97 16.78 5.16
CA ILE A 142 -5.86 15.38 5.59
C ILE A 142 -6.86 15.06 6.69
N LEU A 143 -7.02 15.95 7.68
CA LEU A 143 -7.96 15.75 8.78
C LEU A 143 -9.43 15.81 8.34
N ASN A 144 -9.74 16.53 7.25
CA ASN A 144 -11.10 16.65 6.71
C ASN A 144 -11.41 15.60 5.64
N ALA A 145 -10.39 14.86 5.15
CA ALA A 145 -10.59 13.86 4.12
C ALA A 145 -11.31 12.61 4.66
N PRO A 146 -11.97 11.84 3.79
CA PRO A 146 -12.57 10.57 4.16
C PRO A 146 -11.56 9.65 4.86
N PHE A 147 -11.91 9.19 6.06
CA PHE A 147 -11.03 8.42 6.93
C PHE A 147 -10.37 7.22 6.24
N ILE A 148 -11.13 6.48 5.44
CA ILE A 148 -10.63 5.32 4.71
C ILE A 148 -9.58 5.71 3.65
N PHE A 149 -9.75 6.86 2.99
CA PHE A 149 -8.79 7.36 2.02
C PHE A 149 -7.46 7.75 2.70
N VAL A 150 -7.54 8.45 3.84
CA VAL A 150 -6.36 8.79 4.67
C VAL A 150 -5.61 7.53 5.10
N LYS A 151 -6.34 6.46 5.43
CA LYS A 151 -5.74 5.17 5.77
C LYS A 151 -5.00 4.52 4.60
N PHE A 152 -5.55 4.55 3.39
CA PHE A 152 -4.82 4.10 2.20
C PHE A 152 -3.61 4.98 1.92
N LEU A 153 -3.74 6.31 2.03
CA LEU A 153 -2.63 7.23 1.78
C LEU A 153 -1.44 6.94 2.71
N SER A 154 -1.70 6.86 4.02
CA SER A 154 -0.68 6.46 4.99
C SER A 154 -0.15 5.06 4.68
N PHE A 155 -1.02 4.08 4.53
CA PHE A 155 -0.59 2.69 4.42
C PHE A 155 0.18 2.39 3.14
N LEU A 156 -0.17 2.96 2.00
CA LEU A 156 0.47 2.60 0.74
C LEU A 156 1.80 3.34 0.53
N PHE A 157 1.86 4.60 0.98
CA PHE A 157 2.96 5.50 0.61
C PHE A 157 3.87 5.92 1.76
N MET A 158 3.48 5.71 3.02
CA MET A 158 4.30 6.08 4.20
C MET A 158 4.94 4.86 4.86
N GLU A 159 6.11 5.05 5.46
CA GLU A 159 6.73 4.05 6.32
C GLU A 159 6.02 3.97 7.67
N GLU A 160 5.76 5.13 8.29
CA GLU A 160 5.06 5.26 9.57
C GLU A 160 3.84 6.19 9.47
N ASP A 161 2.87 6.02 10.37
CA ASP A 161 1.61 6.77 10.32
C ASP A 161 1.79 8.26 10.62
N ASP A 162 2.69 8.57 11.55
CA ASP A 162 2.92 9.93 12.02
C ASP A 162 3.61 10.78 10.94
N ASP A 163 4.22 10.14 9.95
CA ASP A 163 4.84 10.82 8.81
C ASP A 163 3.82 11.57 7.97
N LEU A 164 2.53 11.19 8.02
CA LEU A 164 1.53 11.75 7.12
C LEU A 164 1.39 13.28 7.24
N LEU A 165 1.58 13.82 8.45
CA LEU A 165 1.46 15.25 8.76
C LEU A 165 2.82 15.96 8.86
N ASN A 166 3.94 15.24 8.74
CA ASN A 166 5.27 15.81 8.90
C ASN A 166 5.89 16.20 7.55
N GLU A 167 6.89 17.07 7.59
CA GLU A 167 7.74 17.32 6.43
C GLU A 167 8.58 16.09 6.16
N ARG A 168 8.68 15.70 4.89
CA ARG A 168 9.30 14.43 4.47
C ARG A 168 10.27 14.68 3.34
N SER A 169 11.45 14.08 3.46
CA SER A 169 12.41 14.01 2.36
C SER A 169 12.14 12.78 1.50
N ILE A 170 12.20 12.92 0.18
CA ILE A 170 12.09 11.80 -0.76
C ILE A 170 13.12 11.98 -1.89
N THR A 171 13.59 10.89 -2.47
CA THR A 171 14.37 10.96 -3.72
C THR A 171 13.45 11.20 -4.91
N GLU A 172 13.99 11.72 -6.01
CA GLU A 172 13.22 11.91 -7.24
C GLU A 172 12.70 10.58 -7.81
N VAL A 173 13.50 9.51 -7.72
CA VAL A 173 13.15 8.19 -8.25
C VAL A 173 12.01 7.54 -7.46
N GLU A 174 12.03 7.65 -6.13
CA GLU A 174 10.91 7.22 -5.27
C GLU A 174 9.64 8.02 -5.57
N LEU A 175 9.74 9.35 -5.73
CA LEU A 175 8.60 10.20 -6.03
C LEU A 175 7.96 9.84 -7.39
N GLU A 176 8.76 9.57 -8.41
CA GLU A 176 8.26 9.10 -9.71
C GLU A 176 7.60 7.72 -9.59
N LYS A 177 8.13 6.82 -8.76
CA LYS A 177 7.48 5.53 -8.49
C LYS A 177 6.14 5.72 -7.78
N ILE A 178 6.03 6.63 -6.82
CA ILE A 178 4.74 6.97 -6.18
C ILE A 178 3.73 7.48 -7.21
N LYS A 179 4.13 8.39 -8.11
CA LYS A 179 3.25 8.89 -9.18
C LYS A 179 2.79 7.77 -10.12
N LEU A 180 3.68 6.84 -10.48
CA LEU A 180 3.34 5.68 -11.29
C LEU A 180 2.30 4.79 -10.60
N ILE A 181 2.52 4.50 -9.31
CA ILE A 181 1.59 3.70 -8.51
C ILE A 181 0.23 4.41 -8.44
N ALA A 182 0.22 5.72 -8.17
CA ALA A 182 -1.02 6.51 -8.09
C ALA A 182 -1.85 6.44 -9.37
N LYS A 183 -1.19 6.48 -10.53
CA LYS A 183 -1.85 6.32 -11.83
C LYS A 183 -2.45 4.93 -12.02
N LYS A 184 -1.74 3.88 -11.60
CA LYS A 184 -2.25 2.49 -11.65
C LYS A 184 -3.42 2.28 -10.70
N LEU A 185 -3.41 2.96 -9.55
CA LEU A 185 -4.50 2.93 -8.56
C LEU A 185 -5.64 3.91 -8.85
N GLU A 186 -5.55 4.71 -9.93
CA GLU A 186 -6.53 5.75 -10.30
C GLU A 186 -6.81 6.80 -9.20
N ILE A 187 -5.77 7.18 -8.44
CA ILE A 187 -5.84 8.23 -7.42
C ILE A 187 -5.00 9.47 -7.77
N ASP A 188 -4.35 9.47 -8.93
CA ASP A 188 -3.50 10.56 -9.41
C ASP A 188 -4.28 11.86 -9.66
N ASN A 189 -5.59 11.80 -9.89
CA ASN A 189 -6.41 13.00 -10.08
C ASN A 189 -7.09 13.52 -8.78
N VAL A 190 -6.82 12.91 -7.63
CA VAL A 190 -7.40 13.32 -6.35
C VAL A 190 -6.67 14.57 -5.83
N PRO A 191 -7.32 15.73 -5.63
CA PRO A 191 -6.64 16.97 -5.25
C PRO A 191 -5.85 16.86 -3.95
N ILE A 192 -6.37 16.18 -2.93
CA ILE A 192 -5.62 15.98 -1.69
C ILE A 192 -4.38 15.09 -1.89
N PHE A 193 -4.45 14.11 -2.80
CA PHE A 193 -3.29 13.30 -3.15
C PHE A 193 -2.21 14.14 -3.84
N GLN A 194 -2.62 15.05 -4.73
CA GLN A 194 -1.69 15.99 -5.37
C GLN A 194 -1.04 16.94 -4.35
N SER A 195 -1.82 17.49 -3.40
CA SER A 195 -1.27 18.27 -2.28
C SER A 195 -0.28 17.46 -1.45
N PHE A 196 -0.58 16.18 -1.20
CA PHE A 196 0.33 15.26 -0.52
C PHE A 196 1.64 15.07 -1.31
N LEU A 197 1.59 14.82 -2.63
CA LEU A 197 2.79 14.71 -3.45
C LEU A 197 3.64 15.98 -3.45
N ASN A 198 2.99 17.14 -3.48
CA ASN A 198 3.67 18.44 -3.51
C ASN A 198 4.28 18.82 -2.15
N SER A 199 3.98 18.08 -1.08
CA SER A 199 4.53 18.33 0.25
C SER A 199 5.90 17.71 0.51
N PHE A 200 6.35 16.83 -0.39
CA PHE A 200 7.67 16.21 -0.24
C PHE A 200 8.79 17.20 -0.57
N VAL A 201 9.85 17.15 0.22
CA VAL A 201 11.11 17.84 -0.04
C VAL A 201 12.04 16.90 -0.79
N ILE A 202 12.39 17.26 -2.02
CA ILE A 202 13.28 16.41 -2.84
C ILE A 202 14.70 16.48 -2.28
N ARG A 203 15.28 15.32 -1.91
CA ARG A 203 16.69 15.20 -1.56
C ARG A 203 17.50 14.65 -2.75
N PRO A 204 18.75 15.10 -2.96
CA PRO A 204 19.59 14.58 -4.03
C PRO A 204 19.89 13.09 -3.81
N SER A 205 19.82 12.29 -4.87
CA SER A 205 20.22 10.88 -4.87
C SER A 205 21.72 10.78 -4.53
N GLY A 206 22.08 10.22 -3.37
CA GLY A 206 23.49 9.94 -3.03
C GLY A 206 23.97 10.29 -1.62
N ILE A 207 23.11 10.65 -0.68
CA ILE A 207 23.48 10.75 0.74
C ILE A 207 22.74 9.64 1.49
N ASN A 208 23.45 8.52 1.71
CA ASN A 208 23.09 7.49 2.67
C ASN A 208 23.42 7.96 4.09
#